data_AF-A0A350RQF5-F1
#
_entry.id   AF-A0A350RQF5-F1
#
_cell.length_a   1.000
_cell.length_b   1.000
_cell.length_c   1.000
_cell.angle_alpha   90.00
_cell.angle_beta   90.00
_cell.angle_gamma   90.00
#
_symmetry.space_group_name_H-M   'P 1'
#
loop_
_entity.id
_entity.type
_entity.pdbx_description
1 polymer ?
#
loop_
_entity_poly.entity_id
_entity_poly.type
_entity_poly.pdbx_seq_one_letter_code
_entity_poly.pdbx_strand_id
1 'polypeptide(L)'
;MEKIKITAEDGEIIELFVIEQTRLEGINYLLVTETEDEEAEAYILKDISSDDDKEAVYEFVDDDNELDTLAKLFSELIEDTEII
;
A
#
# COMPACT_ATOMS: atom_id res chain seq x y z
N MET A 1 -12.00 -4.88 -4.13
CA MET A 1 -10.60 -4.60 -3.76
C MET A 1 -9.75 -5.78 -4.17
N GLU A 2 -8.51 -5.54 -4.64
CA GLU A 2 -7.56 -6.61 -4.92
C GLU A 2 -7.01 -7.14 -3.60
N LYS A 3 -6.75 -8.45 -3.48
CA LYS A 3 -6.20 -9.05 -2.26
C LYS A 3 -4.78 -9.51 -2.51
N ILE A 4 -3.86 -9.08 -1.66
CA ILE A 4 -2.45 -9.48 -1.69
C ILE A 4 -2.12 -10.34 -0.48
N LYS A 5 -1.13 -11.21 -0.66
CA LYS A 5 -0.58 -12.05 0.40
C LYS A 5 0.85 -11.63 0.64
N ILE A 6 1.12 -11.10 1.83
CA ILE A 6 2.47 -10.72 2.23
C ILE A 6 2.98 -11.80 3.17
N THR A 7 4.17 -12.30 2.86
CA THR A 7 4.87 -13.20 3.77
C THR A 7 5.75 -12.34 4.67
N ALA A 8 5.39 -12.24 5.94
CA ALA A 8 6.20 -11.56 6.95
C ALA A 8 7.51 -12.31 7.20
N GLU A 9 8.48 -11.64 7.85
CA GLU A 9 9.81 -12.21 8.10
C GLU A 9 9.78 -13.51 8.92
N ASP A 10 8.78 -13.70 9.81
CA ASP A 10 8.59 -14.93 10.59
C ASP A 10 7.97 -16.09 9.77
N GLY A 11 7.63 -15.84 8.50
CA GLY A 11 6.95 -16.79 7.62
C GLY A 11 5.42 -16.78 7.75
N GLU A 12 4.87 -15.88 8.56
CA GLU A 12 3.42 -15.66 8.64
C GLU A 12 2.90 -15.04 7.34
N ILE A 13 1.78 -15.56 6.84
CA ILE A 13 1.12 -15.03 5.66
C ILE A 13 0.02 -14.08 6.13
N ILE A 14 0.23 -12.79 5.89
CA ILE A 14 -0.72 -11.73 6.15
C ILE A 14 -1.50 -11.48 4.86
N GLU A 15 -2.82 -11.54 4.93
CA GLU A 15 -3.67 -11.21 3.80
C GLU A 15 -4.20 -9.78 3.94
N LEU A 16 -3.91 -8.94 2.95
CA LEU A 16 -4.28 -7.53 2.96
C LEU A 16 -5.10 -7.20 1.71
N PHE A 17 -6.00 -6.24 1.84
CA PHE A 17 -6.79 -5.71 0.74
C PHE A 17 -6.16 -4.41 0.25
N VAL A 18 -5.86 -4.34 -1.04
CA VAL A 18 -5.36 -3.13 -1.69
C VAL A 18 -6.53 -2.21 -1.96
N ILE A 19 -6.48 -1.04 -1.34
CA ILE A 19 -7.42 0.05 -1.55
C ILE A 19 -7.02 0.82 -2.80
N GLU A 20 -5.76 1.23 -2.87
CA GLU A 20 -5.24 2.07 -3.96
C GLU A 20 -3.73 1.84 -4.15
N GLN A 21 -3.22 2.12 -5.35
CA GLN A 21 -1.79 2.05 -5.65
C GLN A 21 -1.30 3.28 -6.42
N THR A 22 -0.07 3.69 -6.15
CA THR A 22 0.54 4.83 -6.85
C THR A 22 2.05 4.64 -7.02
N ARG A 23 2.66 5.42 -7.91
CA ARG A 23 4.10 5.40 -8.14
C ARG A 23 4.67 6.80 -7.95
N LEU A 24 5.56 6.96 -6.98
CA LEU A 24 6.20 8.23 -6.65
C LEU A 24 7.72 8.07 -6.81
N GLU A 25 8.35 8.95 -7.57
CA GLU A 25 9.80 8.92 -7.84
C GLU A 25 10.34 7.58 -8.36
N GLY A 26 9.50 6.79 -9.02
CA GLY A 26 9.86 5.47 -9.54
C GLY A 26 9.63 4.32 -8.55
N ILE A 27 9.25 4.60 -7.31
CA ILE A 27 8.93 3.64 -6.26
C ILE A 27 7.42 3.38 -6.23
N ASN A 28 7.01 2.11 -6.15
CA ASN A 28 5.60 1.74 -6.04
C ASN A 28 5.15 1.79 -4.58
N TYR A 29 3.96 2.32 -4.34
CA TYR A 29 3.33 2.39 -3.04
C TYR A 29 1.92 1.80 -3.09
N LEU A 30 1.56 1.05 -2.06
CA LEU A 30 0.24 0.45 -1.91
C LEU A 30 -0.40 0.98 -0.63
N LEU A 31 -1.65 1.43 -0.72
CA LEU A 31 -2.53 1.63 0.42
C LEU A 31 -3.32 0.33 0.63
N VAL A 32 -3.17 -0.26 1.81
CA VAL A 32 -3.76 -1.55 2.13
C VAL A 32 -4.51 -1.54 3.46
N THR A 33 -5.44 -2.46 3.66
CA THR A 33 -6.17 -2.66 4.91
C THR A 33 -6.26 -4.15 5.24
N GLU A 34 -6.36 -4.49 6.52
CA GLU A 34 -6.57 -5.87 6.97
C GLU A 34 -8.00 -6.38 6.69
N THR A 35 -8.95 -5.47 6.49
CA THR A 35 -10.37 -5.81 6.27
C THR A 35 -11.06 -4.80 5.37
N GLU A 36 -12.12 -5.22 4.69
CA GLU A 36 -12.96 -4.36 3.84
C GLU A 36 -13.87 -3.40 4.67
N ASP A 37 -13.63 -3.29 5.98
CA ASP A 37 -14.42 -2.44 6.87
C ASP A 37 -13.94 -0.99 6.76
N GLU A 38 -14.87 -0.05 6.57
CA GLU A 38 -14.56 1.37 6.35
C GLU A 38 -13.96 2.04 7.61
N GLU A 39 -14.16 1.44 8.78
CA GLU A 39 -13.57 1.91 10.05
C GLU A 39 -12.18 1.32 10.33
N ALA A 40 -11.67 0.46 9.46
CA ALA A 40 -10.38 -0.19 9.64
C ALA A 40 -9.20 0.75 9.36
N GLU A 41 -8.11 0.52 10.07
CA GLU A 41 -6.87 1.23 9.84
C GLU A 41 -6.25 0.79 8.50
N ALA A 42 -5.84 1.78 7.70
CA ALA A 42 -5.10 1.55 6.47
C ALA A 42 -3.60 1.74 6.70
N TYR A 43 -2.81 0.94 6.00
CA TYR A 43 -1.36 0.92 6.04
C TYR A 43 -0.81 1.28 4.67
N ILE A 44 0.35 1.95 4.65
CA ILE A 44 1.06 2.26 3.42
C ILE A 44 2.31 1.39 3.33
N LEU A 45 2.40 0.66 2.23
CA LEU A 45 3.51 -0.21 1.91
C LEU A 45 4.34 0.36 0.76
N LYS A 46 5.65 0.32 0.90
CA LYS A 46 6.63 0.77 -0.08
C LYS A 46 7.32 -0.42 -0.71
N ASP A 47 7.33 -0.47 -2.03
CA ASP A 47 8.09 -1.46 -2.79
C ASP A 47 9.58 -1.12 -2.76
N ILE A 48 10.36 -1.98 -2.11
CA ILE A 48 11.83 -1.88 -2.02
C ILE A 48 12.53 -2.87 -2.95
N SER A 49 11.77 -3.62 -3.76
CA SER A 49 12.33 -4.55 -4.74
C SER A 49 12.78 -3.83 -6.01
N SER A 50 13.65 -4.48 -6.77
CA SER A 50 14.06 -3.97 -8.09
C SER A 50 13.06 -4.39 -9.16
N ASP A 51 12.92 -3.62 -10.24
CA ASP A 51 12.07 -4.00 -11.39
C ASP A 51 12.45 -5.37 -12.04
N ASP A 52 13.65 -5.90 -11.77
CA ASP A 52 14.12 -7.21 -12.27
C ASP A 52 13.85 -8.36 -11.28
N ASP A 53 13.39 -8.06 -10.05
CA ASP A 53 13.04 -9.08 -9.07
C ASP A 53 11.78 -9.83 -9.49
N LYS A 54 11.77 -11.14 -9.21
CA LYS A 54 10.62 -12.01 -9.53
C LYS A 54 9.48 -11.84 -8.53
N GLU A 55 9.78 -11.30 -7.36
CA GLU A 55 8.88 -11.16 -6.23
C GLU A 55 9.06 -9.75 -5.68
N ALA A 56 7.95 -9.03 -5.52
CA ALA A 56 7.98 -7.70 -4.91
C ALA A 56 8.20 -7.82 -3.41
N VAL A 57 9.00 -6.90 -2.86
CA VAL A 57 9.30 -6.82 -1.43
C VAL A 57 8.75 -5.51 -0.93
N TYR A 58 7.85 -5.59 0.03
CA TYR A 58 7.17 -4.43 0.58
C TYR A 58 7.62 -4.17 2.01
N GLU A 59 7.82 -2.90 2.35
CA GLU A 59 8.14 -2.43 3.69
C GLU A 59 7.10 -1.40 4.14
N PHE A 60 6.73 -1.39 5.43
CA PHE A 60 5.84 -0.37 5.97
C PHE A 60 6.54 0.99 5.96
N VAL A 61 5.81 2.02 5.51
CA VAL A 61 6.31 3.40 5.60
C VAL A 61 6.21 3.87 7.05
N ASP A 62 7.36 3.97 7.72
CA ASP A 62 7.46 4.45 9.11
C ASP A 62 7.80 5.96 9.22
N ASP A 63 8.29 6.58 8.15
CA ASP A 63 8.59 8.01 8.16
C ASP A 63 7.30 8.85 8.09
N ASP A 64 7.05 9.65 9.14
CA ASP A 64 5.88 10.50 9.26
C ASP A 64 5.69 11.48 8.07
N ASN A 65 6.78 12.01 7.49
CA ASN A 65 6.67 12.95 6.36
C ASN A 65 6.29 12.20 5.08
N GLU A 66 6.89 11.04 4.85
CA GLU A 66 6.55 10.17 3.72
C GLU A 66 5.09 9.71 3.84
N LEU A 67 4.67 9.30 5.05
CA LEU A 67 3.30 8.86 5.31
C LEU A 67 2.27 9.98 5.12
N ASP A 68 2.50 11.19 5.64
CA ASP A 68 1.58 12.33 5.44
C ASP A 68 1.48 12.72 3.96
N THR A 69 2.60 12.67 3.24
CA THR A 69 2.63 12.96 1.79
C THR A 69 1.84 11.92 1.00
N LEU A 70 2.07 10.64 1.27
CA LEU A 70 1.39 9.55 0.60
C LEU A 70 -0.08 9.47 0.99
N ALA A 71 -0.43 9.71 2.24
CA ALA A 71 -1.82 9.73 2.71
C ALA A 71 -2.64 10.81 1.99
N LYS A 72 -2.07 12.01 1.81
CA LYS A 72 -2.71 13.06 0.99
C LYS A 72 -2.88 12.64 -0.45
N LEU A 73 -1.83 12.08 -1.06
CA LEU A 73 -1.87 11.61 -2.44
C LEU A 73 -2.94 10.52 -2.62
N PHE A 74 -3.01 9.54 -1.72
CA PHE A 74 -4.02 8.49 -1.77
C PHE A 74 -5.44 9.04 -1.57
N SER A 75 -5.64 9.97 -0.64
CA SER A 75 -6.94 10.65 -0.49
C SER A 75 -7.36 11.33 -1.79
N GLU A 76 -6.47 12.09 -2.42
CA GLU A 76 -6.76 12.76 -3.70
C GLU A 76 -7.08 11.76 -4.82
N LEU A 77 -6.37 10.62 -4.88
CA LEU A 77 -6.60 9.58 -5.89
C LEU A 77 -7.95 8.87 -5.70
N ILE A 78 -8.33 8.58 -4.45
CA ILE A 78 -9.61 7.96 -4.12
C ILE A 78 -10.76 8.93 -4.44
N GLU A 79 -10.62 10.19 -4.04
CA GLU A 79 -11.60 11.25 -4.34
C GLU A 79 -11.77 11.47 -5.85
N ASP A 80 -10.70 11.34 -6.65
CA ASP A 80 -10.77 11.44 -8.13
C ASP A 80 -11.42 10.20 -8.76
N THR A 81 -11.22 9.02 -8.16
CA THR A 81 -11.82 7.75 -8.63
C THR A 81 -13.32 7.65 -8.29
N GLU A 82 -13.81 8.39 -7.29
CA GLU A 82 -15.23 8.50 -6.92
C GLU A 82 -16.10 9.36 -7.87
N ILE A 83 -15.65 9.60 -9.10
CA ILE A 83 -16.49 10.17 -10.16
C ILE A 83 -17.07 9.01 -11.00
N ILE A 84 -18.20 8.39 -10.58
CA ILE A 84 -19.57 8.31 -11.20
C ILE A 84 -20.45 7.22 -10.55
#